data_AF-A0A518DPS7-F1
#
_entry.id   AF-A0A518DPS7-F1
#
_cell.length_a   1.000
_cell.length_b   1.000
_cell.length_c   1.000
_cell.angle_alpha   90.00
_cell.angle_beta   90.00
_cell.angle_gamma   90.00
#
_symmetry.space_group_name_H-M   'P 1'
#
loop_
_entity.id
_entity.type
_entity.pdbx_description
1 polymer ?
#
loop_
_entity_poly.entity_id
_entity_poly.type
_entity_poly.pdbx_seq_one_letter_code
_entity_poly.pdbx_strand_id
1 'polypeptide(L)'
;MLIVGLAPAAHGANRTGRMFTGDRSGDWLFAALHRAGLANQPTATNRSDGLQLHDCASRRPATALRRITNREGLFYTTHKTIDITPARVLLALGGLGWRAAAMECRRREWFTGPLPKFGHGAAVPLADGRTLLGCYHPSQQNTFTGRLTEPMLDDVFQTALRLIASA
;
A
#
# COMPACT_ATOMS: atom_id res chain seq x y z
N MET A 1 -1.12 -4.27 6.71
CA MET A 1 -1.04 -4.27 5.21
C MET A 1 0.34 -3.79 4.77
N LEU A 2 0.85 -4.21 3.61
CA LEU A 2 2.10 -3.67 3.01
C LEU A 2 1.81 -3.09 1.62
N ILE A 3 2.08 -1.80 1.39
CA ILE A 3 1.96 -1.13 0.10
C ILE A 3 3.29 -1.24 -0.67
N VAL A 4 3.20 -1.68 -1.91
CA VAL A 4 4.33 -1.89 -2.81
C VAL A 4 4.23 -0.90 -3.95
N GLY A 5 5.05 0.14 -3.90
CA GLY A 5 5.28 1.06 -5.01
C GLY A 5 6.75 1.03 -5.42
N LEU A 6 7.05 1.26 -6.70
CA LEU A 6 8.44 1.45 -7.11
C LEU A 6 8.90 2.88 -6.76
N ALA A 7 10.12 2.97 -6.24
CA ALA A 7 10.71 4.09 -5.52
C ALA A 7 10.91 5.39 -6.35
N PRO A 8 11.35 6.48 -5.70
CA PRO A 8 10.59 7.71 -5.52
C PRO A 8 10.55 8.61 -6.76
N ALA A 9 9.51 9.44 -6.86
CA ALA A 9 9.53 10.61 -7.73
C ALA A 9 10.77 11.46 -7.40
N ALA A 10 11.51 11.90 -8.42
CA ALA A 10 12.76 12.66 -8.29
C ALA A 10 12.67 13.92 -7.38
N HIS A 11 11.47 14.38 -7.04
CA HIS A 11 11.19 15.58 -6.24
C HIS A 11 10.43 15.34 -4.91
N GLY A 12 10.10 14.08 -4.59
CA GLY A 12 9.30 13.71 -3.41
C GLY A 12 10.15 13.22 -2.24
N ALA A 13 10.25 11.89 -2.10
CA ALA A 13 10.88 11.25 -0.92
C ALA A 13 12.34 11.67 -0.67
N ASN A 14 13.12 11.89 -1.74
CA ASN A 14 14.51 12.33 -1.63
C ASN A 14 14.66 13.74 -1.02
N ARG A 15 13.61 14.57 -1.09
CA ARG A 15 13.58 15.93 -0.54
C ARG A 15 12.97 16.00 0.86
N THR A 16 11.92 15.22 1.12
CA THR A 16 11.13 15.28 2.37
C THR A 16 11.54 14.25 3.42
N GLY A 17 12.36 13.27 3.03
CA GLY A 17 12.82 12.19 3.89
C GLY A 17 11.76 11.14 4.23
N ARG A 18 10.61 11.13 3.53
CA ARG A 18 9.54 10.13 3.67
C ARG A 18 8.95 9.76 2.31
N MET A 19 8.71 8.46 2.09
CA MET A 19 8.10 7.99 0.84
C MET A 19 6.74 8.64 0.61
N PHE A 20 6.41 8.89 -0.67
CA PHE A 20 5.14 9.50 -1.09
C PHE A 20 4.86 10.86 -0.43
N THR A 21 5.88 11.62 -0.01
CA THR A 21 5.71 12.90 0.66
C THR A 21 6.30 14.02 -0.19
N GLY A 22 5.52 15.07 -0.43
CA GLY A 22 5.94 16.23 -1.21
C GLY A 22 5.68 16.14 -2.73
N ASP A 23 4.77 15.26 -3.15
CA ASP A 23 4.22 15.18 -4.50
C ASP A 23 2.70 14.87 -4.49
N ARG A 24 2.02 15.14 -5.61
CA ARG A 24 0.57 14.94 -5.77
C ARG A 24 0.11 13.49 -5.57
N SER A 25 0.97 12.52 -5.88
CA SER A 25 0.65 11.10 -5.71
C SER A 25 0.58 10.75 -4.23
N GLY A 26 1.46 11.35 -3.44
CA GLY A 26 1.43 11.35 -1.99
C GLY A 26 0.14 11.88 -1.40
N ASP A 27 -0.27 13.07 -1.84
CA ASP A 27 -1.49 13.71 -1.34
C ASP A 27 -2.72 12.81 -1.51
N TRP A 28 -2.87 12.20 -2.69
CA TRP A 28 -3.94 11.24 -2.97
C TRP A 28 -3.87 10.00 -2.08
N LEU A 29 -2.66 9.45 -1.91
CA LEU A 29 -2.46 8.25 -1.14
C LEU A 29 -2.77 8.46 0.35
N PHE A 30 -2.21 9.51 0.96
CA PHE A 30 -2.41 9.78 2.38
C PHE A 30 -3.83 10.23 2.69
N ALA A 31 -4.49 10.97 1.80
CA ALA A 31 -5.90 11.28 1.92
C ALA A 31 -6.76 10.01 1.93
N ALA A 32 -6.50 9.06 1.02
CA ALA A 32 -7.21 7.79 0.97
C ALA A 32 -6.94 6.91 2.21
N LEU A 33 -5.68 6.85 2.67
CA LEU A 33 -5.33 6.16 3.91
C LEU A 33 -6.06 6.73 5.13
N HIS A 34 -6.16 8.05 5.23
CA HIS A 34 -6.91 8.71 6.29
C HIS A 34 -8.41 8.40 6.21
N ARG A 35 -9.02 8.47 5.02
CA ARG A 35 -10.43 8.09 4.81
C ARG A 35 -10.69 6.62 5.17
N ALA A 36 -9.72 5.75 4.93
CA ALA A 36 -9.77 4.34 5.34
C ALA A 36 -9.49 4.10 6.84
N GLY A 37 -9.18 5.14 7.62
CA GLY A 37 -8.80 5.02 9.04
C GLY A 37 -7.41 4.44 9.28
N LEU A 38 -6.58 4.36 8.24
CA LEU A 38 -5.21 3.84 8.26
C LEU A 38 -4.16 4.92 8.51
N ALA A 39 -4.55 6.19 8.60
CA ALA A 39 -3.68 7.31 8.96
C ALA A 39 -4.41 8.27 9.91
N ASN A 40 -3.66 8.93 10.81
CA ASN A 40 -4.21 9.92 11.74
C ASN A 40 -4.48 11.30 11.11
N GLN A 41 -3.96 11.55 9.90
CA GLN A 41 -4.15 12.80 9.18
C GLN A 41 -4.10 12.56 7.67
N PRO A 42 -4.79 13.39 6.86
CA PRO A 42 -4.87 13.22 5.41
C PRO A 42 -3.65 13.72 4.65
N THR A 43 -2.76 14.49 5.29
CA THR A 43 -1.64 15.16 4.62
C THR A 43 -0.29 14.71 5.15
N ALA A 44 0.68 14.66 4.23
CA ALA A 44 2.05 14.32 4.50
C ALA A 44 2.95 15.44 3.96
N THR A 45 3.54 16.23 4.86
CA THR A 45 4.37 17.39 4.52
C THR A 45 5.87 17.11 4.69
N ASN A 46 6.26 16.48 5.81
CA ASN A 46 7.64 16.12 6.11
C ASN A 46 7.72 14.99 7.15
N ARG A 47 8.90 14.40 7.37
CA ARG A 47 9.09 13.28 8.29
C ARG A 47 8.70 13.56 9.76
N SER A 48 8.65 14.82 10.18
CA SER A 48 8.37 15.25 11.56
C SER A 48 6.95 15.82 11.74
N ASP A 49 6.08 15.71 10.74
CA ASP A 49 4.75 16.33 10.74
C ASP A 49 3.68 15.60 11.58
N GLY A 50 4.09 14.62 12.38
CA GLY A 50 3.18 13.88 13.26
C GLY A 50 2.32 12.83 12.57
N LEU A 51 2.47 12.59 11.25
CA LEU A 51 1.76 11.53 10.55
C LEU A 51 2.11 10.16 11.14
N GLN A 52 1.07 9.42 11.51
CA GLN A 52 1.12 8.06 12.00
C GLN A 52 0.24 7.18 11.12
N LEU A 53 0.74 5.99 10.81
CA LEU A 53 0.03 4.97 10.06
C LEU A 53 -0.47 3.88 11.02
N HIS A 54 -1.67 3.40 10.78
CA HIS A 54 -2.35 2.40 11.61
C HIS A 54 -2.55 1.12 10.79
N ASP A 55 -2.46 -0.04 11.44
CA ASP A 55 -2.83 -1.32 10.84
C ASP A 55 -4.16 -1.77 11.43
N CYS A 56 -5.16 -1.97 10.56
CA CYS A 56 -6.48 -2.44 10.97
C CYS A 56 -6.44 -3.95 11.15
N ALA A 57 -6.50 -4.42 12.39
CA ALA A 57 -6.92 -5.78 12.69
C ALA A 57 -8.03 -5.73 13.74
N SER A 58 -9.24 -6.04 13.27
CA SER A 58 -10.43 -6.36 14.05
C SER A 58 -11.30 -5.20 14.57
N ARG A 59 -12.56 -5.27 14.15
CA ARG A 59 -13.75 -4.60 14.69
C ARG A 59 -13.89 -4.88 16.19
N ARG A 60 -13.20 -4.13 17.07
CA ARG A 60 -13.52 -3.96 18.51
C ARG A 60 -13.03 -2.59 19.01
N PRO A 61 -13.72 -1.97 19.99
CA PRO A 61 -13.39 -0.63 20.44
C PRO A 61 -12.06 -0.60 21.21
N ALA A 62 -11.32 0.48 20.96
CA ALA A 62 -10.18 1.02 21.70
C ALA A 62 -9.60 0.13 22.82
N THR A 63 -8.44 -0.49 22.58
CA THR A 63 -7.36 -0.69 23.59
C THR A 63 -6.14 -1.49 23.09
N ALA A 64 -6.20 -2.16 21.93
CA ALA A 64 -5.12 -3.05 21.49
C ALA A 64 -4.57 -2.76 20.07
N LEU A 65 -4.51 -1.48 19.66
CA LEU A 65 -3.72 -1.11 18.49
C LEU A 65 -2.24 -1.27 18.84
N ARG A 66 -1.61 -2.34 18.35
CA ARG A 66 -0.15 -2.39 18.24
C ARG A 66 0.25 -1.24 17.32
N ARG A 67 0.59 -0.12 17.95
CA ARG A 67 1.15 1.09 17.34
C ARG A 67 2.35 0.66 16.50
N ILE A 68 2.17 0.52 15.18
CA ILE A 68 3.30 0.42 14.26
C ILE A 68 3.92 1.82 14.24
N THR A 69 4.79 2.02 15.22
CA THR A 69 5.48 3.28 15.50
C THR A 69 6.51 3.48 14.40
N ASN A 70 6.30 4.47 13.52
CA ASN A 70 7.29 5.17 12.68
C ASN A 70 8.37 4.34 11.95
N ARG A 71 8.20 3.03 11.77
CA ARG A 71 9.03 2.25 10.85
C ARG A 71 8.27 2.14 9.55
N GLU A 72 8.97 2.43 8.47
CA GLU A 72 8.58 2.56 7.07
C GLU A 72 7.85 1.35 6.45
N GLY A 73 7.34 0.42 7.26
CA GLY A 73 6.78 -0.86 6.88
C GLY A 73 5.45 -0.82 6.13
N LEU A 74 4.91 0.36 5.78
CA LEU A 74 3.85 0.43 4.78
C LEU A 74 4.41 0.49 3.36
N PHE A 75 5.67 0.87 3.15
CA PHE A 75 6.24 1.04 1.80
C PHE A 75 7.41 0.10 1.55
N TYR A 76 7.27 -0.77 0.54
CA TYR A 76 8.29 -1.75 0.19
C TYR A 76 9.34 -1.18 -0.77
N THR A 77 10.60 -1.11 -0.35
CA THR A 77 11.75 -0.84 -1.24
C THR A 77 12.83 -1.92 -1.22
N THR A 78 12.74 -2.95 -0.38
CA THR A 78 13.72 -4.05 -0.37
C THR A 78 13.10 -5.37 0.10
N HIS A 79 13.60 -6.48 -0.44
CA HIS A 79 13.27 -7.89 -0.13
C HIS A 79 13.11 -8.24 1.35
N LYS A 80 13.69 -7.46 2.28
CA LYS A 80 13.66 -7.72 3.71
C LYS A 80 12.35 -7.32 4.39
N THR A 81 11.64 -6.31 3.88
CA THR A 81 10.45 -5.76 4.57
C THR A 81 9.29 -6.75 4.61
N ILE A 82 9.17 -7.63 3.61
CA ILE A 82 8.06 -8.59 3.53
C ILE A 82 8.15 -9.70 4.59
N ASP A 83 9.35 -10.00 5.07
CA ASP A 83 9.63 -11.03 6.08
C ASP A 83 9.38 -10.52 7.50
N ILE A 84 9.72 -9.26 7.76
CA ILE A 84 9.61 -8.67 9.10
C ILE A 84 8.26 -8.01 9.36
N THR A 85 7.45 -7.80 8.32
CA THR A 85 6.11 -7.22 8.44
C THR A 85 5.06 -8.34 8.40
N PRO A 86 4.19 -8.46 9.42
CA PRO A 86 3.10 -9.45 9.45
C PRO A 86 1.92 -9.03 8.55
N ALA A 87 2.20 -8.65 7.30
CA ALA A 87 1.20 -8.17 6.37
C ALA A 87 0.39 -9.33 5.78
N ARG A 88 -0.94 -9.26 5.84
CA ARG A 88 -1.85 -10.17 5.13
C ARG A 88 -2.08 -9.80 3.66
N VAL A 89 -1.93 -8.52 3.34
CA VAL A 89 -2.17 -7.99 1.98
C VAL A 89 -0.93 -7.24 1.51
N LEU A 90 -0.47 -7.58 0.29
CA LEU A 90 0.55 -6.87 -0.47
C LEU A 90 -0.17 -6.00 -1.51
N LEU A 91 -0.36 -4.71 -1.23
CA LEU A 91 -1.07 -3.78 -2.10
C LEU A 91 -0.09 -3.13 -3.10
N ALA A 92 -0.08 -3.58 -4.34
CA ALA A 92 0.81 -3.08 -5.38
C ALA A 92 0.23 -1.88 -6.14
N LEU A 93 0.95 -0.75 -6.12
CA LEU A 93 0.61 0.47 -6.84
C LEU A 93 1.24 0.48 -8.24
N GLY A 94 0.40 0.42 -9.26
CA GLY A 94 0.77 0.44 -10.67
C GLY A 94 1.37 -0.88 -11.18
N GLY A 95 1.48 -1.00 -12.50
CA GLY A 95 1.98 -2.23 -13.15
C GLY A 95 3.44 -2.56 -12.80
N LEU A 96 4.26 -1.54 -12.52
CA LEU A 96 5.64 -1.71 -12.10
C LEU A 96 5.72 -2.31 -10.68
N GLY A 97 5.00 -1.73 -9.71
CA GLY A 97 4.92 -2.27 -8.35
C GLY A 97 4.35 -3.68 -8.34
N TRP A 98 3.32 -3.93 -9.16
CA TRP A 98 2.73 -5.25 -9.34
C TRP A 98 3.73 -6.27 -9.86
N ARG A 99 4.45 -5.95 -10.93
CA ARG A 99 5.44 -6.84 -11.52
C ARG A 99 6.55 -7.17 -10.51
N ALA A 100 7.04 -6.17 -9.78
CA ALA A 100 8.05 -6.39 -8.74
C ALA A 100 7.54 -7.31 -7.62
N ALA A 101 6.32 -7.05 -7.10
CA ALA A 101 5.70 -7.89 -6.08
C ALA A 101 5.45 -9.32 -6.57
N ALA A 102 4.89 -9.49 -7.77
CA ALA A 102 4.59 -10.79 -8.36
C ALA A 102 5.89 -11.59 -8.62
N MET A 103 6.96 -10.95 -9.08
CA MET A 103 8.27 -11.59 -9.25
C MET A 103 8.84 -12.09 -7.92
N GLU A 104 8.73 -11.29 -6.86
CA GLU A 104 9.19 -11.68 -5.53
C GLU A 104 8.33 -12.82 -4.94
N CYS A 105 7.01 -12.76 -5.09
CA CYS A 105 6.11 -13.84 -4.70
C CYS A 105 6.43 -15.15 -5.44
N ARG A 106 6.76 -15.08 -6.74
CA ARG A 106 7.20 -16.25 -7.53
C ARG A 106 8.54 -16.80 -7.04
N ARG A 107 9.51 -15.93 -6.75
CA ARG A 107 10.82 -16.33 -6.20
C ARG A 107 10.69 -17.08 -4.87
N ARG A 108 9.64 -16.77 -4.11
CA ARG A 108 9.28 -17.39 -2.83
C ARG A 108 8.37 -18.62 -2.99
N GLU A 109 8.06 -19.00 -4.23
CA GLU A 109 7.20 -20.14 -4.55
C GLU A 109 5.78 -20.00 -3.96
N TRP A 110 5.32 -18.76 -3.76
CA TRP A 110 3.98 -18.47 -3.23
C TRP A 110 2.85 -18.63 -4.25
N PHE A 111 3.18 -18.85 -5.52
CA PHE A 111 2.25 -19.33 -6.53
C PHE A 111 3.02 -20.03 -7.64
N THR A 112 2.32 -20.87 -8.40
CA THR A 112 2.86 -21.59 -9.55
C THR A 112 2.28 -21.06 -10.86
N GLY A 113 3.04 -21.14 -11.96
CA GLY A 113 2.57 -20.78 -13.30
C GLY A 113 3.00 -19.39 -13.78
N PRO A 114 2.33 -18.83 -14.81
CA PRO A 114 2.69 -17.54 -15.39
C PRO A 114 2.48 -16.40 -14.40
N LEU A 115 3.21 -15.30 -14.58
CA LEU A 115 3.00 -14.10 -13.77
C LEU A 115 1.55 -13.60 -13.96
N PRO A 116 0.83 -13.33 -12.87
CA PRO A 116 -0.53 -12.85 -12.97
C PRO A 116 -0.56 -11.47 -13.64
N LYS A 117 -1.59 -11.22 -14.46
CA LYS A 117 -1.74 -9.95 -15.17
C LYS A 117 -2.13 -8.84 -14.18
N PHE A 118 -1.56 -7.66 -14.36
CA PHE A 118 -1.90 -6.48 -13.56
C PHE A 118 -3.31 -5.98 -13.91
N GLY A 119 -4.06 -5.57 -12.89
CA GLY A 119 -5.32 -4.85 -13.02
C GLY A 119 -5.66 -4.10 -11.74
N HIS A 120 -6.46 -3.04 -11.85
CA HIS A 120 -7.03 -2.37 -10.67
C HIS A 120 -8.04 -3.28 -10.00
N GLY A 121 -7.91 -3.49 -8.69
CA GLY A 121 -8.72 -4.44 -7.91
C GLY A 121 -8.35 -5.90 -8.12
N ALA A 122 -7.33 -6.22 -8.94
CA ALA A 122 -6.91 -7.61 -9.16
C ALA A 122 -6.38 -8.21 -7.85
N ALA A 123 -6.96 -9.32 -7.39
CA ALA A 123 -6.56 -10.01 -6.17
C ALA A 123 -6.04 -11.41 -6.52
N VAL A 124 -4.84 -11.74 -6.07
CA VAL A 124 -4.21 -13.04 -6.26
C VAL A 124 -3.91 -13.64 -4.89
N PRO A 125 -4.60 -14.73 -4.49
CA PRO A 125 -4.26 -15.45 -3.27
C PRO A 125 -2.88 -16.09 -3.42
N LEU A 126 -2.11 -16.06 -2.33
CA LEU A 126 -0.76 -16.60 -2.25
C LEU A 126 -0.74 -17.83 -1.33
N ALA A 127 0.14 -18.78 -1.61
CA ALA A 127 0.26 -20.04 -0.87
C ALA A 127 0.69 -19.85 0.59
N ASP A 128 1.28 -18.71 0.94
CA ASP A 128 1.64 -18.34 2.32
C ASP A 128 0.45 -17.74 3.12
N GLY A 129 -0.75 -17.73 2.53
CA GLY A 129 -1.97 -17.18 3.14
C GLY A 129 -2.11 -15.66 3.01
N ARG A 130 -1.20 -14.98 2.28
CA ARG A 130 -1.35 -13.56 1.95
C ARG A 130 -2.14 -13.38 0.65
N THR A 131 -2.48 -12.13 0.33
CA THR A 131 -3.07 -11.74 -0.97
C THR A 131 -2.26 -10.64 -1.61
N LEU A 132 -1.90 -10.80 -2.89
CA LEU A 132 -1.38 -9.73 -3.74
C LEU A 132 -2.57 -8.97 -4.35
N LEU A 133 -2.70 -7.68 -4.02
CA LEU A 133 -3.80 -6.82 -4.48
C LEU A 133 -3.27 -5.71 -5.38
N GLY A 134 -3.88 -5.52 -6.54
CA GLY A 134 -3.48 -4.54 -7.54
C GLY A 134 -4.27 -3.24 -7.43
N CYS A 135 -3.57 -2.11 -7.52
CA CYS A 135 -4.16 -0.79 -7.59
C CYS A 135 -3.51 0.01 -8.71
N TYR A 136 -4.29 0.86 -9.40
CA TYR A 136 -3.65 1.87 -10.25
C TYR A 136 -2.85 2.84 -9.39
N HIS A 137 -1.71 3.28 -9.91
CA HIS A 137 -0.89 4.26 -9.22
C HIS A 137 -1.62 5.61 -9.21
N PRO A 138 -1.64 6.36 -8.09
CA PRO A 138 -2.21 7.71 -8.03
C PRO A 138 -1.30 8.75 -8.68
N SER A 139 -0.76 8.46 -9.87
CA SER A 139 0.02 9.43 -10.64
C SER A 139 -0.90 10.55 -11.13
N GLN A 140 -0.34 11.75 -11.27
CA GLN A 140 -1.07 12.90 -11.81
C GLN A 140 -1.75 12.58 -13.15
N GLN A 141 -1.08 11.81 -14.02
CA GLN A 141 -1.66 11.34 -15.27
C GLN A 141 -2.92 10.49 -15.04
N ASN A 142 -2.89 9.52 -14.13
CA ASN A 142 -4.02 8.63 -13.88
C ASN A 142 -5.19 9.38 -13.21
N THR A 143 -4.89 10.28 -12.28
CA THR A 143 -5.91 11.04 -11.55
C THR A 143 -6.55 12.12 -12.42
N PHE A 144 -5.79 12.81 -13.27
CA PHE A 144 -6.32 13.87 -14.15
C PHE A 144 -7.13 13.32 -15.32
N THR A 145 -6.75 12.15 -15.85
CA THR A 145 -7.49 11.50 -16.95
C THR A 145 -8.72 10.72 -16.48
N GLY A 146 -8.97 10.66 -15.16
CA GLY A 146 -10.05 9.86 -14.59
C GLY A 146 -9.81 8.35 -14.64
N ARG A 147 -8.63 7.89 -15.08
CA ARG A 147 -8.25 6.47 -15.05
C ARG A 147 -8.22 5.90 -13.64
N LEU A 148 -7.94 6.75 -12.65
CA LEU A 148 -8.13 6.46 -11.24
C LEU A 148 -8.92 7.60 -10.60
N THR A 149 -10.02 7.26 -9.93
CA THR A 149 -10.83 8.20 -9.15
C THR A 149 -10.64 7.94 -7.64
N GLU A 150 -11.02 8.89 -6.79
CA GLU A 150 -10.95 8.70 -5.34
C GLU A 150 -11.81 7.52 -4.87
N PRO A 151 -13.08 7.36 -5.33
CA PRO A 151 -13.88 6.19 -4.96
C PRO A 151 -13.23 4.86 -5.33
N MET A 152 -12.59 4.77 -6.50
CA MET A 152 -11.87 3.56 -6.90
C MET A 152 -10.68 3.25 -5.97
N LEU A 153 -9.92 4.27 -5.58
CA LEU A 153 -8.82 4.11 -4.64
C LEU A 153 -9.33 3.68 -3.26
N ASP A 154 -10.41 4.30 -2.79
CA ASP A 154 -11.04 4.00 -1.51
C ASP A 154 -11.59 2.55 -1.49
N ASP A 155 -12.21 2.09 -2.58
CA ASP A 155 -12.73 0.72 -2.72
C ASP A 155 -11.62 -0.33 -2.62
N VAL A 156 -10.43 -0.05 -3.17
CA VAL A 156 -9.26 -0.93 -3.04
C VAL A 156 -8.79 -1.01 -1.59
N PHE A 157 -8.75 0.11 -0.87
CA PHE A 157 -8.41 0.10 0.55
C PHE A 157 -9.46 -0.67 1.37
N GLN A 158 -10.75 -0.48 1.11
CA GLN A 158 -11.81 -1.24 1.77
C GLN A 158 -11.72 -2.74 1.47
N THR A 159 -11.34 -3.11 0.25
CA THR A 159 -11.08 -4.50 -0.13
C THR A 159 -9.90 -5.07 0.64
N ALA A 160 -8.80 -4.33 0.76
CA ALA A 160 -7.66 -4.75 1.55
C ALA A 160 -8.03 -4.96 3.02
N LEU A 161 -8.82 -4.06 3.61
CA LEU A 161 -9.31 -4.18 4.99
C LEU A 161 -10.18 -5.43 5.19
N ARG A 162 -11.08 -5.73 4.24
CA ARG A 162 -11.89 -6.97 4.27
C ARG A 162 -11.00 -8.21 4.21
N LEU A 163 -10.01 -8.24 3.33
CA LEU A 163 -9.07 -9.37 3.20
C LEU A 163 -8.25 -9.58 4.48
N ILE A 164 -7.87 -8.50 5.16
CA ILE A 164 -7.16 -8.57 6.44
C ILE A 164 -8.07 -9.11 7.55
N ALA A 165 -9.36 -8.76 7.54
CA ALA A 165 -10.32 -9.21 8.56
C ALA A 165 -10.78 -10.66 8.38
N SER A 166 -10.73 -11.21 7.17
CA SER A 166 -11.18 -12.58 6.85
C SER A 166 -10.10 -13.66 7.00
N ALA A 167 -8.87 -13.29 7.39
CA ALA A 167 -7.71 -14.18 7.51
C ALA A 167 -7.31 -14.43 8.97
#